data_AF-A0A812QPL4-F1
#
_entry.id   AF-A0A812QPL4-F1
#
_cell.length_a   1.000
_cell.length_b   1.000
_cell.length_c   1.000
_cell.angle_alpha   90.00
_cell.angle_beta   90.00
_cell.angle_gamma   90.00
#
_symmetry.space_group_name_H-M   'P 1'
#
loop_
_entity.id
_entity.type
_entity.pdbx_description
1 polymer ?
#
loop_
_entity_poly.entity_id
_entity_poly.type
_entity_poly.pdbx_seq_one_letter_code
_entity_poly.pdbx_strand_id
1 'polypeptide(L)'
;MAEVVSSDEEGEQVKEVGTKIPVSTQEPKEARLVRRAQKEAKVPPNRKRPAHEPLPYGWVRKASKTKKGAYYYAHILTGKTQVNRPGPRATAGKRPRAERAERAPPPQPIPEEVRQRQAEHDAAAEAELEEVKRKEESGSDDDNENVTGEDLTKWKQEEELREKKQAEREEKDRLSWPAASELPPVPRVLQPCLDVLKDGKWVDRHVLGSDKQRWTLGRAAGEVDFPMNHTTISRQHAALTRGGAGIYLVDQSVHGVQVNAQRIEKNLRVLLKDGAMVKFGASSRLYVYHEPT
;
A
#
# COMPACT_ATOMS: atom_id res chain seq x y z
N MET A 1 -35.54 -42.46 53.55
CA MET A 1 -36.92 -42.94 53.76
C MET A 1 -37.83 -42.05 52.94
N ALA A 2 -38.74 -42.67 52.19
CA ALA A 2 -39.73 -42.09 51.27
C ALA A 2 -40.76 -41.19 52.02
N GLU A 3 -41.64 -40.38 51.43
CA GLU A 3 -42.65 -40.60 50.38
C GLU A 3 -43.23 -39.22 49.88
N VAL A 4 -43.54 -39.03 48.57
CA VAL A 4 -44.87 -39.04 47.86
C VAL A 4 -45.66 -37.70 48.08
N VAL A 5 -46.28 -36.97 47.13
CA VAL A 5 -47.44 -37.15 46.20
C VAL A 5 -47.55 -35.78 45.46
N SER A 6 -47.49 -35.65 44.11
CA SER A 6 -48.46 -35.88 43.01
C SER A 6 -49.26 -34.64 42.55
N SER A 7 -49.42 -34.57 41.23
CA SER A 7 -50.57 -34.08 40.45
C SER A 7 -50.79 -32.58 40.25
N ASP A 8 -51.30 -32.07 39.12
CA ASP A 8 -51.54 -32.53 37.73
C ASP A 8 -52.16 -31.31 36.99
N GLU A 9 -52.39 -31.47 35.68
CA GLU A 9 -53.34 -30.73 34.82
C GLU A 9 -52.90 -29.38 34.20
N GLU A 10 -53.20 -29.06 32.94
CA GLU A 10 -53.67 -29.75 31.73
C GLU A 10 -53.63 -28.69 30.60
N GLY A 11 -53.68 -29.13 29.33
CA GLY A 11 -54.43 -28.35 28.34
C GLY A 11 -53.72 -27.98 27.04
N GLU A 12 -53.24 -28.98 26.29
CA GLU A 12 -53.11 -28.90 24.83
C GLU A 12 -54.33 -29.60 24.22
N GLN A 13 -55.07 -28.96 23.30
CA GLN A 13 -55.72 -29.66 22.19
C GLN A 13 -56.44 -28.75 21.17
N VAL A 14 -56.06 -28.96 19.89
CA VAL A 14 -56.84 -29.13 18.63
C VAL A 14 -57.83 -28.05 18.15
N LYS A 15 -58.23 -27.88 16.88
CA LYS A 15 -58.26 -28.60 15.57
C LYS A 15 -58.68 -27.52 14.53
N GLU A 16 -58.34 -27.55 13.23
CA GLU A 16 -59.11 -28.09 12.08
C GLU A 16 -58.58 -27.33 10.83
N VAL A 17 -57.99 -27.96 9.80
CA VAL A 17 -58.59 -28.56 8.58
C VAL A 17 -59.57 -27.64 7.82
N GLY A 18 -59.25 -27.31 6.56
CA GLY A 18 -60.19 -26.59 5.69
C GLY A 18 -59.67 -26.21 4.31
N THR A 19 -59.53 -27.20 3.43
CA THR A 19 -59.38 -27.11 1.96
C THR A 19 -60.42 -26.17 1.32
N LYS A 20 -60.04 -25.42 0.27
CA LYS A 20 -60.83 -25.25 -0.97
C LYS A 20 -60.15 -24.33 -2.00
N ILE A 21 -59.93 -24.90 -3.19
CA ILE A 21 -59.74 -24.21 -4.47
C ILE A 21 -61.12 -23.68 -4.92
N PRO A 22 -61.15 -22.58 -5.69
CA PRO A 22 -61.86 -22.66 -6.96
C PRO A 22 -61.11 -22.05 -8.16
N VAL A 23 -61.41 -22.67 -9.28
CA VAL A 23 -61.14 -22.40 -10.69
C VAL A 23 -61.85 -21.13 -11.19
N SER A 24 -61.44 -20.67 -12.38
CA SER A 24 -62.12 -19.74 -13.32
C SER A 24 -61.52 -18.32 -13.24
N THR A 25 -61.11 -17.65 -14.32
CA THR A 25 -61.69 -17.58 -15.68
C THR A 25 -60.59 -17.18 -16.67
N GLN A 26 -60.54 -17.86 -17.83
CA GLN A 26 -59.85 -17.36 -19.02
C GLN A 26 -60.78 -16.43 -19.79
N GLU A 27 -60.26 -15.30 -20.30
CA GLU A 27 -60.58 -14.66 -21.60
C GLU A 27 -59.80 -13.33 -21.74
N PRO A 28 -59.65 -12.71 -22.94
CA PRO A 28 -59.06 -13.26 -24.15
C PRO A 28 -57.93 -12.36 -24.72
N LYS A 29 -57.31 -12.85 -25.78
CA LYS A 29 -56.14 -12.32 -26.49
C LYS A 29 -56.48 -11.10 -27.35
N GLU A 30 -56.49 -9.87 -26.82
CA GLU A 30 -56.53 -8.70 -27.73
C GLU A 30 -55.96 -7.36 -27.23
N ALA A 31 -55.27 -7.34 -26.08
CA ALA A 31 -54.64 -6.10 -25.57
C ALA A 31 -53.11 -6.15 -25.47
N ARG A 32 -52.46 -7.12 -26.15
CA ARG A 32 -51.01 -7.35 -26.06
C ARG A 32 -50.21 -6.78 -27.25
N LEU A 33 -50.81 -5.94 -28.08
CA LEU A 33 -50.15 -5.32 -29.24
C LEU A 33 -49.94 -3.79 -29.17
N VAL A 34 -50.16 -3.16 -28.01
CA VAL A 34 -49.91 -1.70 -27.83
C VAL A 34 -48.93 -1.39 -26.68
N ARG A 35 -48.22 -2.39 -26.16
CA ARG A 35 -47.10 -2.21 -25.18
C ARG A 35 -45.73 -2.59 -25.73
N ARG A 36 -45.59 -2.68 -27.05
CA ARG A 36 -44.33 -2.99 -27.78
C ARG A 36 -43.75 -1.77 -28.52
N ALA A 37 -44.05 -0.54 -28.07
CA ALA A 37 -43.57 0.69 -28.69
C ALA A 37 -43.10 1.77 -27.71
N GLN A 38 -42.84 1.44 -26.44
CA GLN A 38 -42.33 2.41 -25.45
C GLN A 38 -41.25 1.84 -24.52
N LYS A 39 -40.42 0.92 -25.01
CA LYS A 39 -39.37 0.32 -24.19
C LYS A 39 -38.04 0.12 -24.93
N GLU A 40 -37.62 1.08 -25.74
CA GLU A 40 -36.25 1.15 -26.24
C GLU A 40 -35.71 2.59 -26.24
N ALA A 41 -34.48 2.70 -25.75
CA ALA A 41 -33.52 3.77 -26.01
C ALA A 41 -33.78 5.19 -25.45
N LYS A 42 -33.77 5.31 -24.13
CA LYS A 42 -33.09 6.46 -23.48
C LYS A 42 -31.85 5.95 -22.76
N VAL A 43 -30.79 5.67 -23.54
CA VAL A 43 -29.43 5.50 -23.03
C VAL A 43 -28.84 6.90 -22.90
N PRO A 44 -28.63 7.45 -21.69
CA PRO A 44 -27.91 8.70 -21.54
C PRO A 44 -26.43 8.53 -21.92
N PRO A 45 -25.77 9.56 -22.47
CA PRO A 45 -24.44 9.46 -23.04
C PRO A 45 -23.39 9.24 -21.94
N ASN A 46 -22.60 8.18 -22.16
CA ASN A 46 -21.21 7.97 -21.78
C ASN A 46 -20.64 8.89 -20.67
N ARG A 47 -20.92 8.57 -19.41
CA ARG A 47 -20.12 9.06 -18.29
C ARG A 47 -18.74 8.41 -18.37
N LYS A 48 -17.72 9.23 -18.62
CA LYS A 48 -16.28 8.88 -18.52
C LYS A 48 -16.08 8.01 -17.27
N ARG A 49 -15.52 6.81 -17.47
CA ARG A 49 -15.23 5.84 -16.41
C ARG A 49 -14.36 6.52 -15.34
N PRO A 50 -14.66 6.40 -14.04
CA PRO A 50 -13.77 6.89 -13.00
C PRO A 50 -12.40 6.22 -13.14
N ALA A 51 -11.35 7.02 -13.05
CA ALA A 51 -9.96 6.60 -13.06
C ALA A 51 -9.78 5.38 -12.13
N HIS A 52 -8.98 4.42 -12.59
CA HIS A 52 -8.76 3.14 -11.90
C HIS A 52 -8.36 3.37 -10.44
N GLU A 53 -9.28 3.12 -9.52
CA GLU A 53 -8.97 2.97 -8.09
C GLU A 53 -7.82 1.95 -7.97
N PRO A 54 -6.79 2.16 -7.14
CA PRO A 54 -5.67 1.22 -7.02
C PRO A 54 -6.12 -0.10 -6.39
N LEU A 55 -5.41 -1.20 -6.68
CA LEU A 55 -5.68 -2.48 -6.02
C LEU A 55 -5.26 -2.40 -4.54
N PRO A 56 -5.97 -3.08 -3.62
CA PRO A 56 -5.55 -3.16 -2.22
C PRO A 56 -4.13 -3.71 -2.08
N TYR A 57 -3.43 -3.29 -1.03
CA TYR A 57 -2.05 -3.68 -0.76
C TYR A 57 -1.86 -5.19 -0.87
N GLY A 58 -0.82 -5.60 -1.59
CA GLY A 58 -0.50 -7.01 -1.82
C GLY A 58 -1.22 -7.68 -2.99
N TRP A 59 -2.20 -7.04 -3.66
CA TRP A 59 -2.87 -7.62 -4.82
C TRP A 59 -2.35 -7.10 -6.16
N VAL A 60 -2.07 -8.02 -7.08
CA VAL A 60 -1.59 -7.73 -8.43
C VAL A 60 -2.53 -8.35 -9.46
N ARG A 61 -2.85 -7.63 -10.54
CA ARG A 61 -3.63 -8.14 -11.67
C ARG A 61 -2.71 -8.90 -12.63
N LYS A 62 -3.01 -10.17 -12.90
CA LYS A 62 -2.30 -11.03 -13.84
C LYS A 62 -3.21 -11.40 -15.02
N ALA A 63 -2.66 -11.40 -16.23
CA ALA A 63 -3.37 -11.88 -17.42
C ALA A 63 -3.46 -13.41 -17.41
N SER A 64 -4.62 -13.95 -17.81
CA SER A 64 -4.81 -15.38 -18.00
C SER A 64 -4.04 -15.85 -19.22
N LYS A 65 -3.24 -16.91 -19.06
CA LYS A 65 -2.53 -17.57 -20.18
C LYS A 65 -3.48 -18.39 -21.06
N THR A 66 -4.61 -18.84 -20.50
CA THR A 66 -5.54 -19.77 -21.16
C THR A 66 -6.69 -19.05 -21.86
N LYS A 67 -7.04 -17.84 -21.45
CA LYS A 67 -8.13 -17.03 -22.03
C LYS A 67 -7.62 -15.63 -22.36
N LYS A 68 -7.36 -15.38 -23.65
CA LYS A 68 -6.89 -14.08 -24.14
C LYS A 68 -7.88 -12.98 -23.73
N GLY A 69 -7.40 -11.99 -22.98
CA GLY A 69 -8.22 -10.87 -22.48
C GLY A 69 -8.88 -11.10 -21.12
N ALA A 70 -8.77 -12.29 -20.52
CA ALA A 70 -9.20 -12.51 -19.13
C ALA A 70 -8.07 -12.19 -18.16
N TYR A 71 -8.42 -11.68 -16.98
CA TYR A 71 -7.47 -11.35 -15.92
C TYR A 71 -7.92 -11.99 -14.60
N TYR A 72 -6.97 -12.29 -13.72
CA TYR A 72 -7.21 -12.70 -12.33
C TYR A 72 -6.30 -11.89 -11.41
N TYR A 73 -6.61 -11.87 -10.12
CA TYR A 73 -5.87 -11.15 -9.10
C TYR A 73 -5.12 -12.15 -8.24
N ALA A 74 -3.84 -11.88 -7.98
CA ALA A 74 -2.99 -12.72 -7.14
C ALA A 74 -2.44 -11.88 -5.98
N HIS A 75 -2.48 -12.43 -4.78
CA HIS A 75 -1.95 -11.80 -3.59
C HIS A 75 -0.48 -12.21 -3.38
N ILE A 76 0.46 -11.28 -3.44
CA ILE A 76 1.91 -11.55 -3.44
C ILE A 76 2.40 -12.20 -2.14
N LEU A 77 1.86 -11.79 -0.98
CA LEU A 77 2.29 -12.33 0.31
C LEU A 77 1.63 -13.67 0.69
N THR A 78 0.43 -13.96 0.17
CA THR A 78 -0.38 -15.12 0.63
C THR A 78 -0.55 -16.19 -0.45
N GLY A 79 -0.13 -15.93 -1.68
CA GLY A 79 -0.32 -16.84 -2.82
C GLY A 79 -1.78 -17.00 -3.28
N LYS A 80 -2.74 -16.34 -2.62
CA LYS A 80 -4.17 -16.46 -2.95
C LYS A 80 -4.45 -15.87 -4.32
N THR A 81 -5.30 -16.54 -5.10
CA THR A 81 -5.76 -16.05 -6.39
C THR A 81 -7.28 -15.95 -6.42
N GLN A 82 -7.81 -14.97 -7.16
CA GLN A 82 -9.25 -14.81 -7.36
C GLN A 82 -9.54 -14.12 -8.69
N VAL A 83 -10.70 -14.43 -9.29
CA VAL A 83 -11.11 -13.83 -10.56
C VAL A 83 -11.72 -12.45 -10.35
N ASN A 84 -12.44 -12.25 -9.25
CA ASN A 84 -13.07 -10.98 -8.92
C ASN A 84 -12.07 -9.98 -8.34
N ARG A 85 -12.22 -8.70 -8.66
CA ARG A 85 -11.34 -7.66 -8.14
C ARG A 85 -11.46 -7.57 -6.60
N PRO A 86 -10.35 -7.67 -5.86
CA PRO A 86 -10.36 -7.43 -4.42
C PRO A 86 -10.66 -5.95 -4.20
N GLY A 87 -11.83 -5.68 -3.63
CA GLY A 87 -12.20 -4.36 -3.14
C GLY A 87 -12.30 -4.38 -1.61
N PRO A 88 -12.40 -3.21 -0.96
CA PRO A 88 -12.80 -3.15 0.45
C PRO A 88 -14.20 -3.76 0.57
N ARG A 89 -14.28 -5.04 0.95
CA ARG A 89 -15.55 -5.72 1.10
C ARG A 89 -16.21 -5.15 2.35
N ALA A 90 -17.30 -4.44 2.15
CA ALA A 90 -18.22 -4.02 3.19
C ALA A 90 -18.49 -5.21 4.13
N THR A 91 -18.05 -5.07 5.38
CA THR A 91 -18.43 -5.96 6.47
C THR A 91 -19.94 -5.88 6.64
N ALA A 92 -20.64 -6.95 6.27
CA ALA A 92 -22.01 -7.17 6.68
C ALA A 92 -22.00 -7.39 8.21
N GLY A 93 -22.38 -6.37 8.97
CA GLY A 93 -22.43 -6.46 10.43
C GLY A 93 -22.82 -5.13 11.10
N LYS A 94 -24.09 -5.05 11.50
CA LYS A 94 -24.73 -4.03 12.36
C LYS A 94 -24.71 -2.58 11.86
N ARG A 95 -25.89 -2.13 11.40
CA ARG A 95 -26.25 -0.73 11.21
C ARG A 95 -26.05 0.06 12.50
N PRO A 96 -25.22 1.12 12.55
CA PRO A 96 -25.47 2.23 13.44
C PRO A 96 -26.62 3.05 12.86
N ARG A 97 -27.51 3.44 13.76
CA ARG A 97 -28.67 4.31 13.58
C ARG A 97 -28.31 5.52 12.70
N ALA A 98 -29.12 5.75 11.67
CA ALA A 98 -28.95 6.84 10.72
C ALA A 98 -28.94 8.20 11.43
N GLU A 99 -27.76 8.81 11.52
CA GLU A 99 -27.64 10.23 11.74
C GLU A 99 -27.77 10.94 10.40
N ARG A 100 -28.60 11.97 10.42
CA ARG A 100 -29.15 12.73 9.31
C ARG A 100 -28.02 13.46 8.57
N ALA A 101 -27.56 12.87 7.47
CA ALA A 101 -26.68 13.55 6.52
C ALA A 101 -27.43 14.75 5.92
N GLU A 102 -27.00 15.95 6.30
CA GLU A 102 -27.35 17.21 5.64
C GLU A 102 -27.04 17.10 4.15
N ARG A 103 -28.02 17.49 3.32
CA ARG A 103 -27.87 17.60 1.87
C ARG A 103 -26.79 18.63 1.56
N ALA A 104 -25.68 18.20 0.96
CA ALA A 104 -24.75 19.12 0.32
C ALA A 104 -25.49 19.94 -0.75
N PRO A 105 -25.24 21.26 -0.84
CA PRO A 105 -25.85 22.11 -1.86
C PRO A 105 -25.38 21.70 -3.26
N PRO A 106 -26.21 21.90 -4.29
CA PRO A 106 -25.84 21.58 -5.67
C PRO A 106 -24.58 22.35 -6.10
N PRO A 107 -23.69 21.74 -6.91
CA PRO A 107 -22.47 22.39 -7.37
C PRO A 107 -22.82 23.66 -8.13
N GLN A 108 -22.19 24.78 -7.74
CA GLN A 108 -22.41 26.07 -8.39
C GLN A 108 -21.87 26.05 -9.83
N PRO A 109 -22.49 26.79 -10.76
CA PRO A 109 -21.99 26.89 -12.13
C PRO A 109 -20.60 27.52 -12.13
N ILE A 110 -19.66 26.84 -12.79
CA ILE A 110 -18.28 27.31 -12.96
C ILE A 110 -18.32 28.63 -13.77
N PRO A 111 -17.66 29.72 -13.30
CA PRO A 111 -17.67 31.00 -14.00
C PRO A 111 -17.21 30.89 -15.47
N GLU A 112 -17.86 31.64 -16.36
CA GLU A 112 -17.61 31.61 -17.81
C GLU A 112 -16.12 31.85 -18.16
N GLU A 113 -15.43 32.70 -17.40
CA GLU A 113 -13.99 32.97 -17.54
C GLU A 113 -13.12 31.74 -17.27
N VAL A 114 -13.49 30.88 -16.30
CA VAL A 114 -12.75 29.65 -16.02
C VAL A 114 -12.97 28.63 -17.14
N ARG A 115 -14.18 28.62 -17.73
CA ARG A 115 -14.49 27.79 -18.90
C ARG A 115 -13.71 28.24 -20.14
N GLN A 116 -13.59 29.55 -20.36
CA GLN A 116 -12.77 30.11 -21.44
C GLN A 116 -11.29 29.79 -21.26
N ARG A 117 -10.73 30.00 -20.06
CA ARG A 117 -9.32 29.66 -19.77
C ARG A 117 -9.02 28.17 -19.93
N GLN A 118 -9.96 27.31 -19.52
CA GLN A 118 -9.82 25.87 -19.71
C GLN A 118 -9.84 25.51 -21.21
N ALA A 119 -10.73 26.13 -21.99
CA ALA A 119 -10.80 25.92 -23.43
C ALA A 119 -9.56 26.44 -24.17
N GLU A 120 -9.00 27.57 -23.75
CA GLU A 120 -7.74 28.12 -24.30
C GLU A 120 -6.56 27.20 -23.97
N HIS A 121 -6.48 26.69 -22.74
CA HIS A 121 -5.44 25.74 -22.34
C HIS A 121 -5.55 24.41 -23.10
N ASP A 122 -6.77 23.89 -23.27
CA ASP A 122 -7.01 22.65 -24.00
C ASP A 122 -6.73 22.83 -25.51
N ALA A 123 -7.09 23.98 -26.09
CA ALA A 123 -6.77 24.30 -27.49
C ALA A 123 -5.26 24.51 -27.72
N ALA A 124 -4.55 25.12 -26.76
CA ALA A 124 -3.10 25.26 -26.82
C ALA A 124 -2.39 23.90 -26.73
N ALA A 125 -2.88 23.00 -25.88
CA ALA A 125 -2.34 21.64 -25.75
C ALA A 125 -2.60 20.81 -27.02
N GLU A 126 -3.75 20.98 -27.67
CA GLU A 126 -4.08 20.29 -28.93
C GLU A 126 -3.25 20.83 -30.10
N ALA A 127 -2.99 22.14 -30.13
CA ALA A 127 -2.08 22.76 -31.10
C ALA A 127 -0.62 22.31 -30.93
N GLU A 128 -0.12 22.21 -29.68
CA GLU A 128 1.21 21.64 -29.43
C GLU A 128 1.31 20.17 -29.85
N LEU A 129 0.26 19.37 -29.60
CA LEU A 129 0.23 17.96 -30.02
C LEU A 129 0.25 17.82 -31.54
N GLU A 130 -0.47 18.67 -32.27
CA GLU A 130 -0.43 18.74 -33.74
C GLU A 130 0.93 19.22 -34.26
N GLU A 131 1.59 20.17 -33.59
CA GLU A 131 2.94 20.61 -33.97
C GLU A 131 3.99 19.51 -33.74
N VAL A 132 3.91 18.78 -32.63
CA VAL A 132 4.77 17.61 -32.36
C VAL A 132 4.54 16.53 -33.42
N LYS A 133 3.28 16.25 -33.76
CA LYS A 133 2.94 15.26 -34.79
C LYS A 133 3.41 15.66 -36.18
N ARG A 134 3.36 16.96 -36.52
CA ARG A 134 3.95 17.48 -37.77
C ARG A 134 5.47 17.39 -37.79
N LYS A 135 6.14 17.59 -36.65
CA LYS A 135 7.59 17.38 -36.53
C LYS A 135 7.98 15.90 -36.62
N GLU A 136 7.14 14.98 -36.15
CA GLU A 136 7.33 13.54 -36.36
C GLU A 136 7.13 13.13 -37.83
N GLU A 137 6.19 13.76 -38.54
CA GLU A 137 5.95 13.47 -39.97
C GLU A 137 6.91 14.21 -40.92
N SER A 138 7.65 15.22 -40.45
CA SER A 138 8.64 15.98 -41.23
C SER A 138 10.09 15.82 -40.76
N GLY A 139 10.38 14.80 -39.96
CA GLY A 139 11.74 14.50 -39.47
C GLY A 139 12.64 14.03 -40.62
N SER A 140 13.64 14.86 -40.93
CA SER A 140 14.76 14.58 -41.81
C SER A 140 15.58 13.36 -41.36
N ASP A 141 16.08 12.61 -42.34
CA ASP A 141 17.04 11.50 -42.24
C ASP A 141 18.43 11.92 -41.73
N ASP A 142 18.56 12.46 -40.51
CA ASP A 142 19.87 12.67 -39.89
C ASP A 142 19.88 12.16 -38.44
N ASP A 143 20.77 11.19 -38.20
CA ASP A 143 21.20 10.61 -36.92
C ASP A 143 20.28 9.60 -36.20
N ASN A 144 19.79 8.58 -36.90
CA ASN A 144 19.47 7.30 -36.23
C ASN A 144 20.73 6.44 -36.16
N GLU A 145 21.53 6.61 -35.09
CA GLU A 145 22.60 5.67 -34.76
C GLU A 145 21.98 4.27 -34.57
N ASN A 146 22.16 3.42 -35.58
CA ASN A 146 21.72 2.05 -35.57
C ASN A 146 22.45 1.29 -34.46
N VAL A 147 21.83 1.15 -33.28
CA VAL A 147 22.30 0.31 -32.18
C VAL A 147 22.61 -1.08 -32.73
N THR A 148 23.89 -1.42 -32.80
CA THR A 148 24.33 -2.68 -33.38
C THR A 148 24.02 -3.83 -32.43
N GLY A 149 23.97 -5.06 -32.95
CA GLY A 149 23.87 -6.26 -32.10
C GLY A 149 25.01 -6.36 -31.09
N GLU A 150 26.17 -5.78 -31.40
CA GLU A 150 27.34 -5.73 -30.52
C GLU A 150 27.13 -4.76 -29.35
N ASP A 151 26.51 -3.59 -29.58
CA ASP A 151 26.16 -2.62 -28.53
C ASP A 151 25.16 -3.19 -27.52
N LEU A 152 24.15 -3.93 -27.99
CA LEU A 152 23.19 -4.64 -27.13
C LEU A 152 23.87 -5.69 -26.24
N THR A 153 24.85 -6.44 -26.77
CA THR A 153 25.60 -7.42 -25.97
C THR A 153 26.50 -6.75 -24.94
N LYS A 154 27.13 -5.63 -25.30
CA LYS A 154 27.98 -4.85 -24.40
C LYS A 154 27.17 -4.27 -23.23
N TRP A 155 26.00 -3.68 -23.50
CA TRP A 155 25.12 -3.18 -22.43
C TRP A 155 24.63 -4.30 -21.52
N LYS A 156 24.28 -5.46 -22.07
CA LYS A 156 23.86 -6.60 -21.27
C LYS A 156 24.97 -7.11 -20.35
N GLN A 157 26.19 -7.23 -20.86
CA GLN A 157 27.36 -7.61 -20.06
C GLN A 157 27.69 -6.56 -19.00
N GLU A 158 27.55 -5.27 -19.33
CA GLU A 158 27.78 -4.17 -18.40
C GLU A 158 26.72 -4.12 -17.28
N GLU A 159 25.45 -4.37 -17.60
CA GLU A 159 24.37 -4.47 -16.63
C GLU A 159 24.60 -5.67 -15.69
N GLU A 160 24.93 -6.85 -16.23
CA GLU A 160 25.24 -8.04 -15.43
C GLU A 160 26.47 -7.81 -14.53
N LEU A 161 27.52 -7.15 -15.04
CA LEU A 161 28.69 -6.78 -14.24
C LEU A 161 28.31 -5.80 -13.12
N ARG A 162 27.42 -4.84 -13.40
CA ARG A 162 26.94 -3.88 -12.41
C ARG A 162 26.11 -4.56 -11.32
N GLU A 163 25.22 -5.47 -11.70
CA GLU A 163 24.44 -6.28 -10.77
C GLU A 163 25.35 -7.17 -9.92
N LYS A 164 26.32 -7.84 -10.54
CA LYS A 164 27.31 -8.67 -9.83
C LYS A 164 28.14 -7.86 -8.83
N LYS A 165 28.64 -6.69 -9.23
CA LYS A 165 29.36 -5.77 -8.33
C LYS A 165 28.46 -5.28 -7.19
N GLN A 166 27.18 -5.02 -7.46
CA GLN A 166 26.23 -4.63 -6.43
C GLN A 166 25.99 -5.77 -5.45
N ALA A 167 25.76 -6.99 -5.93
CA ALA A 167 25.57 -8.18 -5.11
C ALA A 167 26.80 -8.49 -4.25
N GLU A 168 28.01 -8.43 -4.82
CA GLU A 168 29.26 -8.61 -4.09
C GLU A 168 29.43 -7.55 -3.00
N ARG A 169 29.08 -6.29 -3.29
CA ARG A 169 29.11 -5.21 -2.30
C ARG A 169 28.10 -5.44 -1.18
N GLU A 170 26.89 -5.89 -1.49
CA GLU A 170 25.85 -6.21 -0.52
C GLU A 170 26.20 -7.42 0.34
N GLU A 171 26.85 -8.44 -0.25
CA GLU A 171 27.37 -9.61 0.46
C GLU A 171 28.50 -9.21 1.40
N LYS A 172 29.49 -8.45 0.90
CA LYS A 172 30.58 -7.90 1.73
C LYS A 172 30.05 -7.04 2.87
N ASP A 173 29.03 -6.22 2.60
CA ASP A 173 28.38 -5.41 3.61
C ASP A 173 27.67 -6.29 4.65
N ARG A 174 26.95 -7.34 4.24
CA ARG A 174 26.32 -8.32 5.13
C ARG A 174 27.34 -9.02 6.04
N LEU A 175 28.48 -9.43 5.49
CA LEU A 175 29.59 -10.05 6.22
C LEU A 175 30.33 -9.08 7.14
N SER A 176 30.17 -7.77 6.96
CA SER A 176 30.81 -6.75 7.82
C SER A 176 30.13 -6.57 9.18
N TRP A 177 28.97 -7.20 9.40
CA TRP A 177 28.25 -7.09 10.66
C TRP A 177 28.91 -8.00 11.70
N PRO A 178 29.27 -7.48 12.89
CA PRO A 178 29.83 -8.32 13.93
C PRO A 178 28.79 -9.34 14.41
N ALA A 179 29.23 -10.50 14.86
CA ALA A 179 28.35 -11.40 15.58
C ALA A 179 27.93 -10.77 16.92
N ALA A 180 26.74 -11.10 17.43
CA ALA A 180 26.29 -10.58 18.73
C ALA A 180 27.28 -10.89 19.87
N SER A 181 28.01 -12.00 19.78
CA SER A 181 29.07 -12.39 20.72
C SER A 181 30.36 -11.58 20.61
N GLU A 182 30.57 -10.87 19.49
CA GLU A 182 31.74 -10.02 19.25
C GLU A 182 31.50 -8.57 19.72
N LEU A 183 30.26 -8.24 20.09
CA LEU A 183 29.94 -6.93 20.63
C LEU A 183 30.55 -6.78 22.03
N PRO A 184 31.07 -5.59 22.37
CA PRO A 184 31.52 -5.32 23.72
C PRO A 184 30.36 -5.50 24.72
N PRO A 185 30.65 -5.91 25.97
CA PRO A 185 29.61 -6.15 26.96
C PRO A 185 28.72 -4.91 27.11
N VAL A 186 27.42 -5.15 27.00
CA VAL A 186 26.41 -4.10 27.03
C VAL A 186 26.34 -3.52 28.45
N PRO A 187 26.52 -2.19 28.63
CA PRO A 187 26.31 -1.56 29.93
C PRO A 187 24.84 -1.68 30.32
N ARG A 188 24.53 -1.91 31.61
CA ARG A 188 23.14 -1.84 32.09
C ARG A 188 22.53 -0.48 31.76
N VAL A 189 21.32 -0.49 31.22
CA VAL A 189 20.61 0.72 30.79
C VAL A 189 19.28 0.82 31.53
N LEU A 190 19.01 1.98 32.13
CA LEU A 190 17.76 2.24 32.87
C LEU A 190 16.64 2.72 31.95
N GLN A 191 16.99 3.13 30.73
CA GLN A 191 16.08 3.65 29.72
C GLN A 191 16.41 3.01 28.38
N PRO A 192 15.42 2.86 27.47
CA PRO A 192 15.72 2.39 26.13
C PRO A 192 16.74 3.32 25.47
N CYS A 193 17.74 2.77 24.79
CA CYS A 193 18.75 3.58 24.14
C CYS A 193 19.27 2.94 22.86
N LEU A 194 19.96 3.74 22.06
CA LEU A 194 20.63 3.32 20.86
C LEU A 194 22.12 3.63 21.00
N ASP A 195 22.90 2.60 21.27
CA ASP A 195 24.35 2.71 21.38
C ASP A 195 25.00 2.71 20.01
N VAL A 196 26.04 3.53 19.85
CA VAL A 196 26.74 3.71 18.59
C VAL A 196 28.08 3.00 18.66
N LEU A 197 28.26 2.00 17.80
CA LEU A 197 29.49 1.25 17.64
C LEU A 197 30.24 1.75 16.40
N LYS A 198 31.55 1.97 16.56
CA LYS A 198 32.47 2.25 15.46
C LYS A 198 33.80 1.56 15.75
N ASP A 199 34.34 0.86 14.77
CA ASP A 199 35.64 0.17 14.87
C ASP A 199 35.72 -0.76 16.12
N GLY A 200 34.61 -1.45 16.43
CA GLY A 200 34.49 -2.37 17.57
C GLY A 200 34.40 -1.70 18.95
N LYS A 201 34.22 -0.37 19.03
CA LYS A 201 34.12 0.38 20.29
C LYS A 201 32.83 1.18 20.36
N TRP A 202 32.27 1.28 21.57
CA TRP A 202 31.16 2.19 21.85
C TRP A 202 31.68 3.64 21.79
N VAL A 203 31.12 4.44 20.89
CA VAL A 203 31.54 5.83 20.66
C VAL A 203 30.52 6.86 21.10
N ASP A 204 29.24 6.48 21.19
CA ASP A 204 28.15 7.39 21.55
C ASP A 204 26.94 6.59 22.05
N ARG A 205 26.02 7.25 22.76
CA ARG A 205 24.78 6.67 23.29
C ARG A 205 23.64 7.67 23.12
N HIS A 206 22.63 7.27 22.37
CA HIS A 206 21.41 8.06 22.21
C HIS A 206 20.30 7.50 23.10
N VAL A 207 20.01 8.20 24.20
CA VAL A 207 18.95 7.80 25.14
C VAL A 207 17.57 8.15 24.57
N LEU A 208 16.66 7.18 24.57
CA LEU A 208 15.28 7.34 24.15
C LEU A 208 14.42 7.65 25.38
N GLY A 209 14.48 8.90 25.82
CA GLY A 209 13.78 9.38 27.01
C GLY A 209 12.27 9.10 27.06
N SER A 210 11.73 8.91 28.26
CA SER A 210 10.30 8.61 28.43
C SER A 210 9.38 9.79 28.09
N ASP A 211 9.92 10.99 27.93
CA ASP A 211 9.24 12.25 27.63
C ASP A 211 8.82 12.41 26.16
N LYS A 212 9.56 11.81 25.21
CA LYS A 212 9.32 12.03 23.78
C LYS A 212 8.82 10.77 23.03
N GLN A 213 7.70 10.84 22.32
CA GLN A 213 7.17 9.66 21.61
C GLN A 213 7.85 9.36 20.27
N ARG A 214 8.65 10.28 19.72
CA ARG A 214 9.27 10.14 18.41
C ARG A 214 10.64 10.83 18.37
N TRP A 215 11.64 10.12 17.84
CA TRP A 215 12.97 10.65 17.56
C TRP A 215 13.29 10.55 16.08
N THR A 216 13.88 11.59 15.52
CA THR A 216 14.34 11.61 14.13
C THR A 216 15.85 11.48 14.06
N LEU A 217 16.33 10.70 13.09
CA LEU A 217 17.74 10.46 12.83
C LEU A 217 18.06 10.93 11.43
N GLY A 218 19.16 11.66 11.26
CA GLY A 218 19.55 12.14 9.94
C GLY A 218 20.69 13.15 9.97
N ARG A 219 21.01 13.70 8.80
CA ARG A 219 22.14 14.62 8.61
C ARG A 219 21.85 16.06 8.99
N ALA A 220 20.57 16.48 9.00
CA ALA A 220 20.21 17.86 9.27
C ALA A 220 20.20 18.14 10.78
N ALA A 221 21.37 18.44 11.35
CA ALA A 221 21.57 18.56 12.80
C ALA A 221 20.66 19.58 13.52
N GLY A 222 20.04 20.52 12.80
CA GLY A 222 19.05 21.46 13.36
C GLY A 222 17.58 21.01 13.24
N GLU A 223 17.30 19.92 12.51
CA GLU A 223 15.94 19.41 12.26
C GLU A 223 15.72 18.00 12.85
N VAL A 224 16.78 17.37 13.36
CA VAL A 224 16.74 15.98 13.85
C VAL A 224 17.19 15.87 15.30
N ASP A 225 16.68 14.85 15.99
CA ASP A 225 17.06 14.56 17.38
C ASP A 225 18.46 13.97 17.49
N PHE A 226 18.78 13.03 16.60
CA PHE A 226 20.06 12.34 16.59
C PHE A 226 20.81 12.65 15.29
N PRO A 227 21.70 13.66 15.31
CA PRO A 227 22.48 14.06 14.14
C PRO A 227 23.50 12.98 13.77
N MET A 228 23.58 12.69 12.47
CA MET A 228 24.45 11.66 11.91
C MET A 228 25.31 12.24 10.79
N ASN A 229 26.60 11.97 10.83
CA ASN A 229 27.57 12.51 9.88
C ASN A 229 27.92 11.47 8.82
N HIS A 230 27.11 11.39 7.75
CA HIS A 230 27.44 10.60 6.57
C HIS A 230 26.77 11.15 5.30
N THR A 231 27.46 11.06 4.15
CA THR A 231 26.98 11.63 2.87
C THR A 231 25.75 10.91 2.32
N THR A 232 25.65 9.60 2.55
CA THR A 232 24.48 8.80 2.13
C THR A 232 23.33 8.82 3.15
N ILE A 233 23.47 9.55 4.25
CA ILE A 233 22.37 9.73 5.22
C ILE A 233 21.54 10.93 4.78
N SER A 234 20.22 10.75 4.76
CA SER A 234 19.27 11.78 4.36
C SER A 234 19.17 12.84 5.46
N ARG A 235 18.70 14.04 5.13
CA ARG A 235 18.44 15.09 6.13
C ARG A 235 17.57 14.58 7.28
N GLN A 236 16.46 13.93 6.93
CA GLN A 236 15.64 13.10 7.81
C GLN A 236 15.69 11.68 7.20
N HIS A 237 16.40 10.77 7.85
CA HIS A 237 16.72 9.45 7.28
C HIS A 237 15.85 8.35 7.87
N ALA A 238 15.64 8.36 9.17
CA ALA A 238 14.76 7.43 9.84
C ALA A 238 14.09 8.10 11.02
N ALA A 239 13.03 7.48 11.52
CA ALA A 239 12.42 7.86 12.78
C ALA A 239 12.26 6.65 13.69
N LEU A 240 12.58 6.83 14.96
CA LEU A 240 12.17 5.93 16.03
C LEU A 240 10.86 6.45 16.61
N THR A 241 9.86 5.60 16.71
CA THR A 241 8.57 5.93 17.31
C THR A 241 8.28 4.95 18.42
N ARG A 242 7.97 5.45 19.60
CA ARG A 242 7.50 4.65 20.71
C ARG A 242 6.04 4.27 20.49
N GLY A 243 5.71 3.02 20.74
CA GLY A 243 4.37 2.46 20.62
C GLY A 243 4.10 1.44 21.72
N GLY A 244 2.87 0.91 21.75
CA GLY A 244 2.41 0.08 22.86
C GLY A 244 3.24 -1.18 23.15
N ALA A 245 3.97 -1.71 22.17
CA ALA A 245 4.81 -2.90 22.33
C ALA A 245 6.33 -2.61 22.34
N GLY A 246 6.76 -1.34 22.36
CA GLY A 246 8.17 -0.96 22.38
C GLY A 246 8.53 0.15 21.40
N ILE A 247 9.79 0.14 20.92
CA ILE A 247 10.31 1.13 19.98
C ILE A 247 10.26 0.58 18.56
N TYR A 248 9.69 1.35 17.65
CA TYR A 248 9.60 1.03 16.22
C TYR A 248 10.52 1.92 15.41
N LEU A 249 11.23 1.34 14.45
CA LEU A 249 12.02 2.05 13.45
C LEU A 249 11.22 2.20 12.15
N VAL A 250 11.30 3.38 11.55
CA VAL A 250 10.69 3.71 10.25
C VAL A 250 11.75 4.29 9.32
N ASP A 251 11.98 3.63 8.19
CA ASP A 251 12.88 4.12 7.14
C ASP A 251 12.18 5.20 6.30
N GLN A 252 12.79 6.38 6.20
CA GLN A 252 12.34 7.50 5.35
C GLN A 252 13.42 7.93 4.36
N SER A 253 14.43 7.09 4.16
CA SER A 253 15.66 7.43 3.48
C SER A 253 15.66 7.14 1.98
N VAL A 254 16.64 7.70 1.28
CA VAL A 254 16.93 7.35 -0.12
C VAL A 254 17.73 6.04 -0.16
N HIS A 255 18.81 5.96 0.62
CA HIS A 255 19.78 4.86 0.59
C HIS A 255 19.39 3.62 1.39
N GLY A 256 18.31 3.67 2.16
CA GLY A 256 17.75 2.57 2.94
C GLY A 256 18.34 2.44 4.34
N VAL A 257 17.62 1.67 5.15
CA VAL A 257 18.02 1.25 6.49
C VAL A 257 18.11 -0.28 6.53
N GLN A 258 19.10 -0.79 7.25
CA GLN A 258 19.25 -2.23 7.52
C GLN A 258 19.10 -2.49 9.01
N VAL A 259 18.38 -3.55 9.37
CA VAL A 259 18.24 -4.08 10.73
C VAL A 259 18.71 -5.53 10.73
N ASN A 260 19.64 -5.90 11.60
CA ASN A 260 20.26 -7.23 11.67
C ASN A 260 20.73 -7.76 10.30
N ALA A 261 21.51 -6.94 9.57
CA ALA A 261 21.99 -7.23 8.22
C ALA A 261 20.89 -7.46 7.15
N GLN A 262 19.63 -7.14 7.45
CA GLN A 262 18.52 -7.18 6.51
C GLN A 262 17.98 -5.78 6.23
N ARG A 263 17.88 -5.42 4.95
CA ARG A 263 17.28 -4.14 4.55
C ARG A 263 15.78 -4.15 4.83
N ILE A 264 15.28 -3.09 5.45
CA ILE A 264 13.86 -2.92 5.74
C ILE A 264 13.15 -2.14 4.63
N GLU A 265 11.83 -2.31 4.52
CA GLU A 265 11.01 -1.58 3.55
C GLU A 265 10.81 -0.12 4.00
N LYS A 266 10.77 0.78 3.01
CA LYS A 266 10.54 2.21 3.26
C LYS A 266 9.15 2.44 3.84
N ASN A 267 9.06 3.32 4.83
CA ASN A 267 7.85 3.70 5.56
C ASN A 267 7.15 2.55 6.32
N LEU A 268 7.80 1.39 6.44
CA LEU A 268 7.31 0.30 7.27
C LEU A 268 7.78 0.49 8.72
N ARG A 269 6.89 0.26 9.69
CA ARG A 269 7.22 0.25 11.12
C ARG A 269 7.76 -1.11 11.51
N VAL A 270 9.04 -1.17 11.89
CA VAL A 270 9.70 -2.39 12.34
C VAL A 270 9.96 -2.30 13.84
N LEU A 271 9.45 -3.26 14.61
CA LEU A 271 9.70 -3.33 16.06
C LEU A 271 11.16 -3.70 16.31
N LEU A 272 11.86 -2.89 17.09
CA LEU A 272 13.21 -3.19 17.57
C LEU A 272 13.12 -4.03 18.84
N LYS A 273 13.90 -5.11 18.87
CA LYS A 273 14.09 -5.98 20.04
C LYS A 273 15.43 -5.66 20.68
N ASP A 274 15.58 -5.93 21.97
CA ASP A 274 16.87 -5.82 22.65
C ASP A 274 18.00 -6.51 21.85
N GLY A 275 19.13 -5.82 21.71
CA GLY A 275 20.28 -6.24 20.92
C GLY A 275 20.12 -6.05 19.40
N ALA A 276 19.02 -5.48 18.90
CA ALA A 276 18.84 -5.26 17.47
C ALA A 276 19.89 -4.27 16.94
N MET A 277 20.59 -4.69 15.89
CA MET A 277 21.64 -3.91 15.24
C MET A 277 21.05 -3.19 14.04
N VAL A 278 21.42 -1.93 13.83
CA VAL A 278 20.84 -1.04 12.81
C VAL A 278 21.96 -0.28 12.10
N LYS A 279 21.91 -0.25 10.77
CA LYS A 279 22.83 0.49 9.92
C LYS A 279 22.06 1.43 8.99
N PHE A 280 22.54 2.67 8.90
CA PHE A 280 21.89 3.74 8.15
C PHE A 280 22.70 4.10 6.91
N GLY A 281 22.11 3.91 5.73
CA GLY A 281 22.81 4.07 4.45
C GLY A 281 24.13 3.29 4.41
N ALA A 282 25.18 3.88 3.85
CA ALA A 282 26.53 3.32 3.80
C ALA A 282 27.44 3.80 4.96
N SER A 283 26.86 4.20 6.09
CA SER A 283 27.62 4.63 7.26
C SER A 283 28.52 3.51 7.80
N SER A 284 29.72 3.87 8.27
CA SER A 284 30.61 2.94 9.00
C SER A 284 30.17 2.71 10.44
N ARG A 285 29.23 3.52 10.96
CA ARG A 285 28.69 3.36 12.32
C ARG A 285 27.56 2.34 12.32
N LEU A 286 27.58 1.48 13.31
CA LEU A 286 26.53 0.53 13.62
C LEU A 286 25.82 1.00 14.88
N TYR A 287 24.51 0.85 14.94
CA TYR A 287 23.69 1.27 16.06
C TYR A 287 23.06 0.04 16.71
N VAL A 288 23.12 -0.10 18.03
CA VAL A 288 22.57 -1.26 18.74
C VAL A 288 21.51 -0.78 19.71
N TYR A 289 20.30 -1.32 19.57
CA TYR A 289 19.18 -0.96 20.42
C TYR A 289 19.20 -1.80 21.70
N HIS A 290 18.98 -1.14 22.84
CA HIS A 290 18.92 -1.78 24.15
C HIS A 290 17.62 -1.45 24.87
N GLU A 291 17.00 -2.48 25.45
CA GLU A 291 15.86 -2.33 26.34
C GLU A 291 16.31 -2.05 27.79
N PRO A 292 15.53 -1.28 28.55
CA PRO A 292 15.84 -1.01 29.95
C PRO A 292 15.86 -2.32 30.76
N THR A 293 16.94 -2.54 31.52
CA THR A 293 17.20 -3.77 32.29
C THR A 293 17.44 -3.51 33.77
#